data_AF-A0A1Z4RVN5-F1
#
_entry.id   AF-A0A1Z4RVN5-F1
#
_cell.length_a   1.000
_cell.length_b   1.000
_cell.length_c   1.000
_cell.angle_alpha   90.00
_cell.angle_beta   90.00
_cell.angle_gamma   90.00
#
_symmetry.space_group_name_H-M   'P 1'
#
loop_
_entity.id
_entity.type
_entity.pdbx_description
1 polymer ?
#
loop_
_entity_poly.entity_id
_entity_poly.type
_entity_poly.pdbx_seq_one_letter_code
_entity_poly.pdbx_strand_id
1 'polypeptide(L)'
;MGQFLKQTFASTIGSIIGLFIFSLLGASGLFALLLIAFSNDESSVVKDKSVLVFDLSLNVKDSQTSTNLSQALRGKSPDQVTLRRVLESIDKAAKDKRVVALLLDGRKNSSLNGYATLAEIRNALEKFQSTGKKIIAYDVTLTERDYYLASIADEIIINPMGMIELNGLSSKQLFFKGALDKYGVGVQVIRVGDYKSAVEPYIRSNLSPANRQQTKALLTDVWNQVLDKVVTSRKLNPANLQAIINQQGYINPQEATKIGLIDRFGYYDDLASDLRKFTGEDKPTKEASFRQIDLVTYADRALDGEEIAANQTSKIAVVYAEGAIVEGEGGIDNVGGDRLSEELRKLRIDESVKAIVLRVNSPGGGATASDVILREVLLTKERKPVIVSMGDVAASGGYWIAAGGDMIFAQENTVTGSIGVFGLISNIQEIANNNGFTWDVVKTSELADMDSNIRPKNAAELAIYQKSVDQTYQTFIEKVAKYRNLPQEKVKQIAQGRVWSGKEAVKIGLVDRIGGLESAIALAAEKAQLGNNWFLEEYPQQNPFESKILEELLKSQTKSDPLTAQLAQIQQEVTILQGFNDPNKVYARLPFNFQID
;
A
#
# COMPACT_ATOMS: atom_id res chain seq x y z
N MET A 1 -2.03 -42.72 53.01
CA MET A 1 -3.20 -41.83 52.80
C MET A 1 -3.01 -40.42 53.37
N GLY A 2 -2.73 -40.26 54.68
CA GLY A 2 -2.67 -38.92 55.32
C GLY A 2 -1.61 -37.95 54.79
N GLN A 3 -0.39 -38.42 54.50
CA GLN A 3 0.66 -37.56 53.91
C GLN A 3 0.34 -37.15 52.47
N PHE A 4 -0.22 -38.05 51.66
CA PHE A 4 -0.65 -37.76 50.29
C PHE A 4 -1.75 -36.70 50.26
N LEU A 5 -2.77 -36.84 51.11
CA LEU A 5 -3.84 -35.84 51.24
C LEU A 5 -3.29 -34.48 51.71
N LYS A 6 -2.34 -34.48 52.65
CA LYS A 6 -1.70 -33.25 53.15
C LYS A 6 -0.88 -32.54 52.07
N GLN A 7 -0.09 -33.27 51.28
CA GLN A 7 0.69 -32.69 50.18
C GLN A 7 -0.20 -32.22 49.03
N THR A 8 -1.24 -32.98 48.69
CA THR A 8 -2.21 -32.59 47.65
C THR A 8 -2.94 -31.31 48.04
N PHE A 9 -3.38 -31.20 49.30
CA PHE A 9 -4.07 -30.01 49.80
C PHE A 9 -3.14 -28.78 49.84
N ALA A 10 -1.89 -28.96 50.29
CA ALA A 10 -0.89 -27.89 50.29
C ALA A 10 -0.53 -27.42 48.88
N SER A 11 -0.37 -28.34 47.91
CA SER A 11 -0.10 -28.00 46.51
C SER A 11 -1.29 -27.31 45.85
N THR A 12 -2.53 -27.74 46.15
CA THR A 12 -3.75 -27.11 45.63
C THR A 12 -3.90 -25.69 46.16
N ILE A 13 -3.73 -25.48 47.47
CA ILE A 13 -3.76 -24.14 48.07
C ILE A 13 -2.64 -23.27 47.52
N GLY A 14 -1.40 -23.79 47.43
CA GLY A 14 -0.27 -23.07 46.84
C GLY A 14 -0.51 -22.66 45.40
N SER A 15 -1.14 -23.53 44.60
CA SER A 15 -1.50 -23.25 43.20
C SER A 15 -2.61 -22.21 43.10
N ILE A 16 -3.64 -22.26 43.96
CA ILE A 16 -4.71 -21.27 44.01
C ILE A 16 -4.17 -19.90 44.42
N ILE A 17 -3.31 -19.84 45.45
CA ILE A 17 -2.66 -18.61 45.88
C ILE A 17 -1.75 -18.08 44.77
N GLY A 18 -0.97 -18.95 44.12
CA GLY A 18 -0.12 -18.59 42.98
C GLY A 18 -0.93 -18.00 41.82
N LEU A 19 -2.05 -18.63 41.45
CA LEU A 19 -2.98 -18.13 40.42
C LEU A 19 -3.63 -16.81 40.84
N PHE A 20 -4.00 -16.66 42.11
CA PHE A 20 -4.57 -15.41 42.62
C PHE A 20 -3.55 -14.27 42.56
N ILE A 21 -2.31 -14.50 42.99
CA ILE A 21 -1.24 -13.49 42.89
C ILE A 21 -0.92 -13.17 41.42
N PHE A 22 -0.82 -14.19 40.56
CA PHE A 22 -0.55 -14.00 39.13
C PHE A 22 -1.67 -13.23 38.45
N SER A 23 -2.93 -13.53 38.75
CA SER A 23 -4.08 -12.78 38.22
C SER A 23 -4.15 -11.36 38.76
N LEU A 24 -3.80 -11.12 40.03
CA LEU A 24 -3.76 -9.79 40.62
C LEU A 24 -2.62 -8.94 40.02
N LEU A 25 -1.45 -9.54 39.79
CA LEU A 25 -0.31 -8.90 39.11
C LEU A 25 -0.59 -8.66 37.62
N GLY A 26 -1.24 -9.61 36.96
CA GLY A 26 -1.67 -9.47 35.57
C GLY A 26 -2.73 -8.38 35.42
N ALA A 27 -3.72 -8.33 36.33
CA ALA A 27 -4.75 -7.31 36.35
C ALA A 27 -4.19 -5.93 36.70
N SER A 28 -3.26 -5.83 37.65
CA SER A 28 -2.61 -4.55 37.98
C SER A 28 -1.67 -4.07 36.87
N GLY A 29 -0.96 -4.98 36.20
CA GLY A 29 -0.17 -4.68 35.01
C GLY A 29 -1.04 -4.20 33.84
N LEU A 30 -2.16 -4.87 33.57
CA LEU A 30 -3.13 -4.45 32.57
C LEU A 30 -3.76 -3.10 32.94
N PHE A 31 -4.09 -2.89 34.21
CA PHE A 31 -4.64 -1.63 34.71
C PHE A 31 -3.63 -0.48 34.59
N ALA A 32 -2.35 -0.73 34.86
CA ALA A 32 -1.28 0.25 34.64
C ALA A 32 -1.11 0.57 33.14
N LEU A 33 -1.16 -0.43 32.26
CA LEU A 33 -1.16 -0.23 30.80
C LEU A 33 -2.36 0.59 30.33
N LEU A 34 -3.56 0.32 30.87
CA LEU A 34 -4.76 1.11 30.58
C LEU A 34 -4.60 2.54 31.10
N LEU A 35 -4.08 2.74 32.31
CA LEU A 35 -3.83 4.08 32.85
C LEU A 35 -2.84 4.88 31.99
N ILE A 36 -1.82 4.22 31.42
CA ILE A 36 -0.89 4.86 30.47
C ILE A 36 -1.58 5.15 29.13
N ALA A 37 -2.35 4.20 28.60
CA ALA A 37 -3.10 4.38 27.35
C ALA A 37 -4.17 5.47 27.43
N PHE A 38 -4.68 5.75 28.64
CA PHE A 38 -5.69 6.78 28.91
C PHE A 38 -5.13 8.02 29.63
N SER A 39 -3.83 8.06 29.94
CA SER A 39 -3.24 9.29 30.44
C SER A 39 -3.19 10.30 29.30
N ASN A 40 -4.08 11.29 29.37
CA ASN A 40 -4.04 12.44 28.47
C ASN A 40 -2.73 13.16 28.73
N ASP A 41 -1.84 13.15 27.74
CA ASP A 41 -0.69 14.04 27.75
C ASP A 41 -1.24 15.48 27.66
N GLU A 42 -1.33 16.15 28.80
CA GLU A 42 -1.86 17.51 28.98
C GLU A 42 -0.97 18.58 28.29
N SER A 43 0.16 18.18 27.68
CA SER A 43 1.18 19.11 27.20
C SER A 43 1.02 19.66 25.76
N SER A 44 0.05 19.23 24.95
CA SER A 44 0.13 19.43 23.49
C SER A 44 -1.09 20.09 22.81
N VAL A 45 -1.39 21.35 23.16
CA VAL A 45 -2.10 22.26 22.25
C VAL A 45 -1.13 22.67 21.13
N VAL A 46 -1.58 22.72 19.87
CA VAL A 46 -0.77 23.30 18.79
C VAL A 46 -0.40 24.74 19.18
N LYS A 47 0.87 24.96 19.50
CA LYS A 47 1.37 26.26 19.97
C LYS A 47 1.40 27.24 18.80
N ASP A 48 1.17 28.52 19.09
CA ASP A 48 1.29 29.58 18.07
C ASP A 48 2.72 29.60 17.48
N LYS A 49 2.85 29.91 16.19
CA LYS A 49 4.11 29.87 15.41
C LYS A 49 4.88 28.54 15.51
N SER A 50 4.20 27.42 15.29
CA SER A 50 4.83 26.10 15.19
C SER A 50 5.23 25.77 13.75
N VAL A 51 6.29 24.98 13.59
CA VAL A 51 6.64 24.33 12.33
C VAL A 51 6.00 22.93 12.30
N LEU A 52 5.29 22.59 11.24
CA LEU A 52 4.81 21.23 11.01
C LEU A 52 5.98 20.37 10.53
N VAL A 53 6.28 19.27 11.21
CA VAL A 53 7.36 18.36 10.82
C VAL A 53 6.76 17.12 10.19
N PHE A 54 7.09 16.89 8.92
CA PHE A 54 6.77 15.68 8.21
C PHE A 54 8.03 14.84 8.05
N ASP A 55 8.09 13.78 8.84
CA ASP A 55 9.13 12.76 8.78
C ASP A 55 8.98 11.89 7.51
N LEU A 56 9.98 11.92 6.64
CA LEU A 56 9.98 11.19 5.37
C LEU A 56 10.12 9.66 5.56
N SER A 57 10.46 9.22 6.78
CA SER A 57 10.51 7.80 7.15
C SER A 57 9.14 7.15 7.38
N LEU A 58 8.07 7.97 7.46
CA LEU A 58 6.72 7.47 7.69
C LEU A 58 6.28 6.54 6.55
N ASN A 59 5.85 5.33 6.92
CA ASN A 59 5.27 4.38 5.98
C ASN A 59 3.79 4.72 5.79
N VAL A 60 3.44 5.20 4.60
CA VAL A 60 2.11 5.69 4.29
C VAL A 60 1.29 4.57 3.64
N LYS A 61 0.17 4.23 4.28
CA LYS A 61 -0.76 3.18 3.84
C LYS A 61 -2.10 3.79 3.45
N ASP A 62 -2.88 3.10 2.62
CA ASP A 62 -4.23 3.61 2.30
C ASP A 62 -5.18 3.38 3.48
N SER A 63 -5.16 2.18 4.04
CA SER A 63 -5.99 1.78 5.17
C SER A 63 -5.17 1.54 6.44
N GLN A 64 -5.81 1.67 7.60
CA GLN A 64 -5.22 1.21 8.86
C GLN A 64 -5.25 -0.32 8.88
N THR A 65 -4.09 -0.97 9.03
CA THR A 65 -4.03 -2.42 9.28
C THR A 65 -4.61 -2.72 10.65
N SER A 66 -5.65 -3.56 10.72
CA SER A 66 -6.14 -4.08 11.99
C SER A 66 -5.08 -5.04 12.55
N THR A 67 -4.17 -4.55 13.39
CA THR A 67 -3.18 -5.43 14.00
C THR A 67 -3.93 -6.38 14.95
N ASN A 68 -3.46 -7.63 15.09
CA ASN A 68 -3.94 -8.53 16.15
C ASN A 68 -2.83 -8.81 17.17
N LEU A 69 -3.21 -9.24 18.38
CA LEU A 69 -2.27 -9.49 19.48
C LEU A 69 -1.14 -10.48 19.11
N SER A 70 -1.43 -11.48 18.28
CA SER A 70 -0.44 -12.46 17.84
C SER A 70 0.62 -11.88 16.90
N GLN A 71 0.28 -10.86 16.11
CA GLN A 71 1.19 -10.16 15.22
C GLN A 71 1.93 -9.03 15.96
N ALA A 72 1.29 -8.42 16.96
CA ALA A 72 1.94 -7.44 17.82
C ALA A 72 3.14 -8.04 18.57
N LEU A 73 2.99 -9.26 19.08
CA LEU A 73 4.06 -10.02 19.72
C LEU A 73 5.20 -10.44 18.76
N ARG A 74 5.01 -10.33 17.44
CA ARG A 74 6.03 -10.62 16.41
C ARG A 74 6.88 -9.39 16.03
N GLY A 75 6.69 -8.24 16.69
CA GLY A 75 7.61 -7.10 16.59
C GLY A 75 7.55 -6.31 15.29
N LYS A 76 6.42 -6.32 14.57
CA LYS A 76 6.20 -5.49 13.37
C LYS A 76 5.18 -4.39 13.65
N SER A 77 5.65 -3.15 13.84
CA SER A 77 5.60 -2.17 12.76
C SER A 77 6.40 -0.89 13.06
N PRO A 78 7.01 -0.27 12.02
CA PRO A 78 7.47 1.12 12.06
C PRO A 78 6.28 2.09 12.19
N ASP A 79 6.56 3.38 12.42
CA ASP A 79 5.57 4.47 12.46
C ASP A 79 4.75 4.49 11.15
N GLN A 80 3.57 3.88 11.14
CA GLN A 80 2.64 3.85 10.01
C GLN A 80 1.60 4.96 10.14
N VAL A 81 1.22 5.57 9.02
CA VAL A 81 0.16 6.58 8.96
C VAL A 81 -0.69 6.37 7.71
N THR A 82 -1.97 6.69 7.76
CA THR A 82 -2.81 6.61 6.55
C THR A 82 -2.56 7.79 5.63
N LEU A 83 -2.67 7.57 4.32
CA LEU A 83 -2.56 8.61 3.30
C LEU A 83 -3.56 9.73 3.59
N ARG A 84 -4.83 9.38 3.89
CA ARG A 84 -5.85 10.37 4.23
C ARG A 84 -5.41 11.28 5.38
N ARG A 85 -4.89 10.71 6.47
CA ARG A 85 -4.39 11.49 7.62
C ARG A 85 -3.24 12.41 7.22
N VAL A 86 -2.32 11.96 6.37
CA VAL A 86 -1.24 12.82 5.85
C VAL A 86 -1.80 13.99 5.03
N LEU A 87 -2.69 13.71 4.08
CA LEU A 87 -3.28 14.73 3.21
C LEU A 87 -4.08 15.76 4.04
N GLU A 88 -4.93 15.29 4.96
CA GLU A 88 -5.75 16.14 5.83
C GLU A 88 -4.89 16.98 6.78
N SER A 89 -3.82 16.42 7.36
CA SER A 89 -2.88 17.18 8.19
C SER A 89 -2.22 18.32 7.41
N ILE A 90 -1.75 18.06 6.20
CA ILE A 90 -1.10 19.08 5.36
C ILE A 90 -2.11 20.16 4.96
N ASP A 91 -3.33 19.78 4.54
CA ASP A 91 -4.39 20.73 4.16
C ASP A 91 -4.85 21.60 5.34
N LYS A 92 -5.05 21.01 6.52
CA LYS A 92 -5.39 21.76 7.74
C LYS A 92 -4.26 22.69 8.17
N ALA A 93 -3.03 22.21 8.17
CA ALA A 93 -1.86 23.01 8.50
C ALA A 93 -1.65 24.17 7.51
N ALA A 94 -2.01 24.00 6.24
CA ALA A 94 -1.99 25.08 5.25
C ALA A 94 -2.89 26.25 5.67
N LYS A 95 -4.05 25.96 6.30
CA LYS A 95 -5.05 26.95 6.74
C LYS A 95 -4.84 27.44 8.17
N ASP A 96 -4.13 26.69 9.01
CA ASP A 96 -3.91 27.00 10.42
C ASP A 96 -2.88 28.13 10.60
N LYS A 97 -3.31 29.28 11.12
CA LYS A 97 -2.44 30.45 11.34
C LYS A 97 -1.30 30.20 12.34
N ARG A 98 -1.46 29.20 13.22
CA ARG A 98 -0.42 28.82 14.18
C ARG A 98 0.73 28.10 13.51
N VAL A 99 0.50 27.47 12.36
CA VAL A 99 1.56 26.79 11.59
C VAL A 99 2.21 27.79 10.64
N VAL A 100 3.50 28.05 10.80
CA VAL A 100 4.25 29.09 10.04
C VAL A 100 5.11 28.54 8.92
N ALA A 101 5.50 27.26 8.98
CA ALA A 101 6.29 26.57 7.97
C ALA A 101 6.09 25.05 8.07
N LEU A 102 6.53 24.32 7.05
CA LEU A 102 6.61 22.86 7.03
C LEU A 102 8.07 22.43 6.83
N LEU A 103 8.52 21.49 7.65
CA LEU A 103 9.82 20.82 7.51
C LEU A 103 9.61 19.39 6.99
N LEU A 104 10.19 19.06 5.85
CA LEU A 104 10.39 17.69 5.38
C LEU A 104 11.68 17.17 6.02
N ASP A 105 11.56 16.27 6.99
CA ASP A 105 12.69 15.74 7.77
C ASP A 105 13.08 14.34 7.28
N GLY A 106 14.20 14.25 6.55
CA GLY A 106 14.77 13.02 6.03
C GLY A 106 15.88 12.43 6.90
N ARG A 107 16.16 12.97 8.10
CA ARG A 107 17.28 12.50 8.94
C ARG A 107 17.15 11.07 9.44
N LYS A 108 15.94 10.53 9.43
CA LYS A 108 15.67 9.13 9.77
C LYS A 108 15.89 8.25 8.53
N ASN A 109 15.47 6.98 8.58
CA ASN A 109 15.57 6.10 7.42
C ASN A 109 14.55 6.48 6.35
N SER A 110 14.80 6.21 5.08
CA SER A 110 13.79 6.46 4.04
C SER A 110 12.66 5.41 4.05
N SER A 111 11.47 5.84 3.65
CA SER A 111 10.32 4.96 3.43
C SER A 111 10.26 4.43 1.99
N LEU A 112 9.67 3.25 1.80
CA LEU A 112 9.46 2.64 0.48
C LEU A 112 8.05 2.93 -0.07
N ASN A 113 7.52 4.11 0.20
CA ASN A 113 6.22 4.55 -0.30
C ASN A 113 6.21 4.51 -1.84
N GLY A 114 5.07 4.11 -2.43
CA GLY A 114 4.94 4.08 -3.88
C GLY A 114 4.78 5.47 -4.49
N TYR A 115 5.12 5.60 -5.76
CA TYR A 115 5.17 6.89 -6.45
C TYR A 115 3.79 7.53 -6.67
N ALA A 116 2.69 6.78 -6.66
CA ALA A 116 1.34 7.36 -6.71
C ALA A 116 0.99 7.98 -5.36
N THR A 117 1.27 7.27 -4.27
CA THR A 117 1.12 7.77 -2.90
C THR A 117 1.94 9.06 -2.70
N LEU A 118 3.22 9.04 -3.11
CA LEU A 118 4.07 10.24 -3.07
C LEU A 118 3.54 11.38 -3.95
N ALA A 119 2.92 11.07 -5.11
CA ALA A 119 2.30 12.09 -5.95
C ALA A 119 1.09 12.76 -5.28
N GLU A 120 0.26 12.01 -4.55
CA GLU A 120 -0.84 12.59 -3.76
C GLU A 120 -0.33 13.49 -2.65
N ILE A 121 0.69 13.04 -1.92
CA ILE A 121 1.35 13.83 -0.88
C ILE A 121 1.97 15.10 -1.48
N ARG A 122 2.66 14.99 -2.62
CA ARG A 122 3.24 16.13 -3.33
C ARG A 122 2.16 17.14 -3.72
N ASN A 123 1.01 16.70 -4.22
CA ASN A 123 -0.11 17.60 -4.55
C ASN A 123 -0.60 18.36 -3.30
N ALA A 124 -0.63 17.73 -2.13
CA ALA A 124 -0.96 18.42 -0.87
C ALA A 124 0.13 19.43 -0.47
N LEU A 125 1.41 19.10 -0.67
CA LEU A 125 2.52 20.04 -0.47
C LEU A 125 2.47 21.22 -1.45
N GLU A 126 2.07 21.02 -2.72
CA GLU A 126 1.85 22.09 -3.71
C GLU A 126 0.75 23.05 -3.22
N LYS A 127 -0.35 22.52 -2.67
CA LYS A 127 -1.40 23.34 -2.04
C LYS A 127 -0.86 24.09 -0.82
N PHE A 128 -0.10 23.45 0.05
CA PHE A 128 0.51 24.09 1.22
C PHE A 128 1.41 25.26 0.79
N GLN A 129 2.31 25.04 -0.18
CA GLN A 129 3.20 26.07 -0.72
C GLN A 129 2.44 27.25 -1.32
N SER A 130 1.31 27.00 -2.00
CA SER A 130 0.49 28.05 -2.60
C SER A 130 -0.10 29.07 -1.60
N THR A 131 -0.13 28.72 -0.30
CA THR A 131 -0.55 29.65 0.76
C THR A 131 0.51 30.71 1.10
N GLY A 132 1.72 30.58 0.56
CA GLY A 132 2.87 31.45 0.85
C GLY A 132 3.68 31.03 2.07
N LYS A 133 3.26 30.00 2.81
CA LYS A 133 4.06 29.38 3.87
C LYS A 133 5.22 28.61 3.27
N LYS A 134 6.36 28.63 3.96
CA LYS A 134 7.60 28.00 3.49
C LYS A 134 7.62 26.50 3.73
N ILE A 135 8.10 25.76 2.75
CA ILE A 135 8.48 24.35 2.87
C ILE A 135 10.01 24.27 2.86
N ILE A 136 10.60 23.65 3.87
CA ILE A 136 12.04 23.45 3.99
C ILE A 136 12.28 21.94 4.06
N ALA A 137 13.30 21.43 3.37
CA ALA A 137 13.70 20.04 3.42
C ALA A 137 15.11 19.90 4.00
N TYR A 138 15.30 18.93 4.89
CA TYR A 138 16.60 18.59 5.42
C TYR A 138 16.83 17.09 5.49
N ASP A 139 18.01 16.67 5.05
CA ASP A 139 18.40 15.27 5.03
C ASP A 139 19.92 15.07 5.21
N VAL A 140 20.32 13.85 5.54
CA VAL A 140 21.69 13.36 5.39
C VAL A 140 21.85 12.62 4.06
N THR A 141 20.88 11.79 3.66
CA THR A 141 20.92 11.02 2.42
C THR A 141 19.57 11.11 1.71
N LEU A 142 19.48 11.96 0.69
CA LEU A 142 18.27 12.11 -0.11
C LEU A 142 18.16 10.94 -1.09
N THR A 143 17.22 10.02 -0.85
CA THR A 143 16.85 9.01 -1.85
C THR A 143 16.08 9.64 -3.00
N GLU A 144 15.89 8.92 -4.12
CA GLU A 144 15.10 9.43 -5.25
C GLU A 144 13.65 9.76 -4.85
N ARG A 145 13.07 8.98 -3.93
CA ARG A 145 11.71 9.18 -3.39
C ARG A 145 11.64 10.40 -2.48
N ASP A 146 12.58 10.51 -1.56
CA ASP A 146 12.67 11.65 -0.65
C ASP A 146 12.94 12.92 -1.45
N TYR A 147 13.81 12.86 -2.45
CA TYR A 147 14.09 13.96 -3.35
C TYR A 147 12.90 14.31 -4.24
N TYR A 148 12.09 13.34 -4.68
CA TYR A 148 10.85 13.61 -5.37
C TYR A 148 9.89 14.47 -4.52
N LEU A 149 9.78 14.24 -3.21
CA LEU A 149 9.03 15.14 -2.33
C LEU A 149 9.79 16.45 -2.06
N ALA A 150 11.04 16.38 -1.60
CA ALA A 150 11.87 17.50 -1.20
C ALA A 150 12.09 18.53 -2.32
N SER A 151 12.09 18.10 -3.59
CA SER A 151 12.28 18.98 -4.74
C SER A 151 11.24 20.09 -4.86
N ILE A 152 10.09 19.98 -4.17
CA ILE A 152 9.10 21.06 -4.08
C ILE A 152 9.48 22.17 -3.10
N ALA A 153 10.35 21.86 -2.12
CA ALA A 153 10.66 22.76 -1.03
C ALA A 153 11.25 24.08 -1.54
N ASP A 154 10.94 25.17 -0.83
CA ASP A 154 11.54 26.47 -1.05
C ASP A 154 13.05 26.45 -0.79
N GLU A 155 13.49 25.60 0.14
CA GLU A 155 14.89 25.40 0.48
C GLU A 155 15.16 23.92 0.78
N ILE A 156 16.18 23.35 0.13
CA ILE A 156 16.68 22.00 0.36
C ILE A 156 18.10 22.10 0.91
N ILE A 157 18.28 21.54 2.11
CA ILE A 157 19.55 21.53 2.83
C ILE A 157 19.96 20.08 3.04
N ILE A 158 21.20 19.76 2.71
CA ILE A 158 21.77 18.44 3.01
C ILE A 158 22.96 18.58 3.95
N ASN A 159 23.22 17.55 4.75
CA ASN A 159 24.45 17.46 5.53
C ASN A 159 25.71 17.59 4.63
N PRO A 160 26.80 18.25 5.06
CA PRO A 160 28.01 18.38 4.25
C PRO A 160 28.70 17.06 3.88
N MET A 161 28.46 16.00 4.66
CA MET A 161 28.94 14.63 4.40
C MET A 161 27.87 13.74 3.77
N GLY A 162 26.71 14.30 3.44
CA GLY A 162 25.58 13.60 2.86
C GLY A 162 25.76 13.29 1.38
N MET A 163 24.72 12.70 0.77
CA MET A 163 24.64 12.48 -0.67
C MET A 163 23.19 12.48 -1.17
N ILE A 164 23.04 12.75 -2.46
CA ILE A 164 21.77 12.55 -3.17
C ILE A 164 21.92 11.30 -4.03
N GLU A 165 21.08 10.30 -3.77
CA GLU A 165 20.90 9.17 -4.67
C GLU A 165 20.01 9.61 -5.83
N LEU A 166 20.56 9.55 -7.04
CA LEU A 166 19.87 9.86 -8.27
C LEU A 166 20.50 9.04 -9.40
N ASN A 167 20.18 7.75 -9.43
CA ASN A 167 20.78 6.70 -10.26
C ASN A 167 19.78 6.02 -11.21
N GLY A 168 18.51 6.42 -11.16
CA GLY A 168 17.41 5.96 -11.98
C GLY A 168 16.74 4.69 -11.44
N LEU A 169 15.51 4.46 -11.92
CA LEU A 169 14.68 3.35 -11.46
C LEU A 169 15.12 2.01 -12.03
N SER A 170 15.05 0.97 -11.20
CA SER A 170 15.28 -0.40 -11.64
C SER A 170 14.18 -1.36 -11.16
N SER A 171 14.08 -2.52 -11.80
CA SER A 171 13.20 -3.60 -11.34
C SER A 171 13.95 -4.92 -11.43
N LYS A 172 13.93 -5.67 -10.32
CA LYS A 172 14.59 -6.98 -10.18
C LYS A 172 13.53 -8.04 -9.94
N GLN A 173 13.56 -9.09 -10.76
CA GLN A 173 12.65 -10.23 -10.66
C GLN A 173 13.45 -11.46 -10.24
N LEU A 174 13.04 -12.09 -9.14
CA LEU A 174 13.56 -13.39 -8.73
C LEU A 174 12.92 -14.50 -9.57
N PHE A 175 13.70 -15.54 -9.91
CA PHE A 175 13.25 -16.72 -10.66
C PHE A 175 13.54 -17.99 -9.86
N PHE A 176 12.51 -18.82 -9.67
CA PHE A 176 12.53 -20.02 -8.84
C PHE A 176 12.68 -21.31 -9.64
N LYS A 177 12.48 -21.28 -10.97
CA LYS A 177 12.49 -22.49 -11.82
C LYS A 177 13.66 -23.43 -11.52
N GLY A 178 14.89 -22.89 -11.46
CA GLY A 178 16.08 -23.71 -11.20
C GLY A 178 16.07 -24.39 -9.83
N ALA A 179 15.53 -23.75 -8.80
CA ALA A 179 15.36 -24.37 -7.49
C ALA A 179 14.23 -25.42 -7.51
N LEU A 180 13.10 -25.11 -8.13
CA LEU A 180 11.96 -26.02 -8.23
C LEU A 180 12.32 -27.30 -8.98
N ASP A 181 13.00 -27.19 -10.14
CA ASP A 181 13.54 -28.33 -10.87
C ASP A 181 14.52 -29.13 -10.00
N LYS A 182 15.46 -28.45 -9.32
CA LYS A 182 16.49 -29.11 -8.49
C LYS A 182 15.87 -29.95 -7.36
N TYR A 183 14.79 -29.48 -6.76
CA TYR A 183 14.15 -30.17 -5.64
C TYR A 183 13.03 -31.11 -6.08
N GLY A 184 12.71 -31.22 -7.38
CA GLY A 184 11.65 -32.11 -7.88
C GLY A 184 10.23 -31.58 -7.65
N VAL A 185 10.05 -30.25 -7.66
CA VAL A 185 8.73 -29.62 -7.60
C VAL A 185 8.32 -29.24 -9.02
N GLY A 186 7.37 -29.99 -9.58
CA GLY A 186 6.89 -29.75 -10.94
C GLY A 186 5.93 -28.55 -11.00
N VAL A 187 6.03 -27.74 -12.05
CA VAL A 187 5.12 -26.61 -12.30
C VAL A 187 4.61 -26.65 -13.75
N GLN A 188 3.30 -26.56 -13.90
CA GLN A 188 2.60 -26.41 -15.17
C GLN A 188 1.81 -25.11 -15.15
N VAL A 189 1.84 -24.38 -16.26
CA VAL A 189 1.25 -23.06 -16.40
C VAL A 189 0.29 -23.05 -17.58
N ILE A 190 -0.84 -22.40 -17.39
CA ILE A 190 -1.81 -22.02 -18.42
C ILE A 190 -2.00 -20.52 -18.33
N ARG A 191 -2.02 -19.80 -19.46
CA ARG A 191 -2.18 -18.34 -19.44
C ARG A 191 -2.74 -17.83 -20.75
N VAL A 192 -3.36 -16.66 -20.69
CA VAL A 192 -3.72 -15.88 -21.88
C VAL A 192 -3.07 -14.51 -21.80
N GLY A 193 -2.33 -14.16 -22.85
CA GLY A 193 -1.63 -12.89 -23.01
C GLY A 193 -0.12 -12.98 -22.87
N ASP A 194 0.59 -12.45 -23.87
CA ASP A 194 2.07 -12.46 -23.94
C ASP A 194 2.72 -11.68 -22.80
N TYR A 195 2.05 -10.62 -22.34
CA TYR A 195 2.51 -9.75 -21.27
C TYR A 195 2.09 -10.24 -19.88
N LYS A 196 1.29 -11.31 -19.79
CA LYS A 196 0.91 -11.91 -18.51
C LYS A 196 2.09 -12.70 -17.92
N SER A 197 2.97 -11.97 -17.25
CA SER A 197 4.28 -12.45 -16.81
C SER A 197 4.35 -12.97 -15.38
N ALA A 198 3.25 -12.95 -14.63
CA ALA A 198 3.19 -13.40 -13.23
C ALA A 198 3.57 -14.87 -13.02
N VAL A 199 3.67 -15.64 -14.09
CA VAL A 199 4.07 -17.04 -14.08
C VAL A 199 5.55 -17.25 -14.40
N GLU A 200 6.23 -16.26 -14.99
CA GLU A 200 7.59 -16.40 -15.51
C GLU A 200 8.62 -16.86 -14.47
N PRO A 201 8.62 -16.36 -13.23
CA PRO A 201 9.48 -16.84 -12.15
C PRO A 201 9.46 -18.35 -11.92
N TYR A 202 8.34 -19.01 -12.17
CA TYR A 202 8.20 -20.44 -11.92
C TYR A 202 8.63 -21.31 -13.11
N ILE A 203 8.64 -20.76 -14.32
CA ILE A 203 8.87 -21.53 -15.56
C ILE A 203 10.08 -21.05 -16.38
N ARG A 204 10.73 -19.95 -15.97
CA ARG A 204 11.89 -19.36 -16.66
C ARG A 204 13.01 -19.06 -15.66
N SER A 205 14.17 -18.70 -16.20
CA SER A 205 15.31 -18.14 -15.46
C SER A 205 15.57 -16.67 -15.79
N ASN A 206 14.76 -16.07 -16.67
CA ASN A 206 14.88 -14.70 -17.12
C ASN A 206 13.55 -14.14 -17.65
N LEU A 207 13.46 -12.80 -17.72
CA LEU A 207 12.31 -12.10 -18.31
C LEU A 207 12.13 -12.52 -19.77
N SER A 208 10.88 -12.77 -20.17
CA SER A 208 10.56 -12.87 -21.60
C SER A 208 10.77 -11.53 -22.32
N PRO A 209 10.89 -11.51 -23.66
CA PRO A 209 10.96 -10.27 -24.41
C PRO A 209 9.76 -9.34 -24.16
N ALA A 210 8.55 -9.89 -24.08
CA ALA A 210 7.33 -9.13 -23.79
C ALA A 210 7.36 -8.53 -22.38
N ASN A 211 7.74 -9.31 -21.37
CA ASN A 211 7.85 -8.81 -20.00
C ASN A 211 8.93 -7.73 -19.88
N ARG A 212 10.11 -7.94 -20.49
CA ARG A 212 11.18 -6.93 -20.53
C ARG A 212 10.72 -5.63 -21.19
N GLN A 213 9.95 -5.71 -22.27
CA GLN A 213 9.41 -4.54 -22.96
C GLN A 213 8.44 -3.76 -22.07
N GLN A 214 7.46 -4.42 -21.45
CA GLN A 214 6.48 -3.72 -20.59
C GLN A 214 7.13 -3.13 -19.34
N THR A 215 8.07 -3.84 -18.71
CA THR A 215 8.75 -3.34 -17.50
C THR A 215 9.61 -2.14 -17.85
N LYS A 216 10.34 -2.17 -18.97
CA LYS A 216 11.09 -1.01 -19.44
C LYS A 216 10.19 0.18 -19.73
N ALA A 217 9.05 -0.03 -20.40
CA ALA A 217 8.09 1.04 -20.67
C ALA A 217 7.54 1.66 -19.38
N LEU A 218 7.12 0.82 -18.42
CA LEU A 218 6.59 1.28 -17.14
C LEU A 218 7.64 2.05 -16.33
N LEU A 219 8.86 1.54 -16.21
CA LEU A 219 9.96 2.24 -15.52
C LEU A 219 10.25 3.59 -16.19
N THR A 220 10.25 3.64 -17.53
CA THR A 220 10.48 4.87 -18.28
C THR A 220 9.37 5.89 -18.01
N ASP A 221 8.11 5.47 -18.00
CA ASP A 221 6.98 6.36 -17.72
C ASP A 221 7.05 6.95 -16.30
N VAL A 222 7.30 6.11 -15.30
CA VAL A 222 7.39 6.54 -13.89
C VAL A 222 8.58 7.48 -13.70
N TRP A 223 9.73 7.11 -14.27
CA TRP A 223 10.94 7.91 -14.16
C TRP A 223 10.82 9.28 -14.82
N ASN A 224 10.24 9.34 -16.03
CA ASN A 224 10.02 10.60 -16.72
C ASN A 224 9.10 11.53 -15.91
N GLN A 225 8.11 10.99 -15.20
CA GLN A 225 7.25 11.81 -14.34
C GLN A 225 7.99 12.37 -13.13
N VAL A 226 8.84 11.55 -12.49
CA VAL A 226 9.72 12.01 -11.41
C VAL A 226 10.60 13.16 -11.91
N LEU A 227 11.28 12.96 -13.05
CA LEU A 227 12.12 13.99 -13.65
C LEU A 227 11.32 15.24 -14.03
N ASP A 228 10.16 15.11 -14.68
CA ASP A 228 9.34 16.25 -15.08
C ASP A 228 8.98 17.13 -13.86
N LYS A 229 8.62 16.51 -12.74
CA LYS A 229 8.30 17.23 -11.49
C LYS A 229 9.53 17.89 -10.87
N VAL A 230 10.65 17.19 -10.78
CA VAL A 230 11.92 17.71 -10.24
C VAL A 230 12.45 18.86 -11.09
N VAL A 231 12.51 18.68 -12.40
CA VAL A 231 13.01 19.67 -13.37
C VAL A 231 12.15 20.93 -13.33
N THR A 232 10.83 20.77 -13.20
CA THR A 232 9.90 21.90 -13.09
C THR A 232 10.11 22.68 -11.79
N SER A 233 10.16 22.01 -10.63
CA SER A 233 10.26 22.71 -9.34
C SER A 233 11.65 23.30 -9.10
N ARG A 234 12.71 22.64 -9.56
CA ARG A 234 14.10 23.10 -9.43
C ARG A 234 14.59 23.91 -10.62
N LYS A 235 13.75 24.13 -11.64
CA LYS A 235 14.05 24.92 -12.87
C LYS A 235 15.30 24.43 -13.58
N LEU A 236 15.46 23.11 -13.68
CA LEU A 236 16.64 22.47 -14.28
C LEU A 236 16.44 22.25 -15.78
N ASN A 237 17.51 21.81 -16.46
CA ASN A 237 17.39 21.29 -17.82
C ASN A 237 17.28 19.75 -17.76
N PRO A 238 16.25 19.14 -18.36
CA PRO A 238 16.01 17.70 -18.24
C PRO A 238 17.11 16.85 -18.88
N ALA A 239 17.64 17.27 -20.04
CA ALA A 239 18.70 16.53 -20.72
C ALA A 239 20.02 16.55 -19.94
N ASN A 240 20.36 17.70 -19.35
CA ASN A 240 21.55 17.83 -18.51
C ASN A 240 21.42 16.99 -17.23
N LEU A 241 20.25 17.04 -16.57
CA LEU A 241 20.00 16.25 -15.37
C LEU A 241 20.12 14.75 -15.67
N GLN A 242 19.50 14.25 -16.75
CA GLN A 242 19.62 12.85 -17.14
C GLN A 242 21.07 12.45 -17.46
N ALA A 243 21.86 13.33 -18.07
CA ALA A 243 23.27 13.06 -18.34
C ALA A 243 24.10 12.92 -17.04
N ILE A 244 23.83 13.75 -16.04
CA ILE A 244 24.47 13.68 -14.71
C ILE A 244 24.12 12.37 -14.01
N ILE A 245 22.83 12.00 -14.03
CA ILE A 245 22.32 10.76 -13.43
C ILE A 245 23.01 9.55 -14.02
N ASN A 246 23.13 9.48 -15.35
CA ASN A 246 23.79 8.39 -16.05
C ASN A 246 25.29 8.26 -15.73
N GLN A 247 25.94 9.31 -15.22
CA GLN A 247 27.39 9.35 -14.99
C GLN A 247 27.76 9.18 -13.52
N GLN A 248 26.99 9.79 -12.60
CA GLN A 248 27.39 9.90 -11.20
C GLN A 248 26.68 8.89 -10.30
N GLY A 249 25.37 8.68 -10.49
CA GLY A 249 24.51 7.88 -9.62
C GLY A 249 24.31 8.46 -8.21
N TYR A 250 25.39 8.89 -7.55
CA TYR A 250 25.37 9.62 -6.29
C TYR A 250 26.01 11.00 -6.47
N ILE A 251 25.31 12.02 -6.02
CA ILE A 251 25.74 13.41 -6.18
C ILE A 251 26.05 13.97 -4.80
N ASN A 252 27.30 14.44 -4.62
CA ASN A 252 27.72 15.06 -3.37
C ASN A 252 27.12 16.47 -3.21
N PRO A 253 27.05 17.02 -1.98
CA PRO A 253 26.41 18.30 -1.71
C PRO A 253 26.99 19.48 -2.48
N GLN A 254 28.31 19.49 -2.71
CA GLN A 254 28.99 20.57 -3.41
C GLN A 254 28.56 20.63 -4.88
N GLU A 255 28.59 19.48 -5.57
CA GLU A 255 28.13 19.39 -6.96
C GLU A 255 26.62 19.61 -7.05
N ALA A 256 25.83 19.02 -6.14
CA ALA A 256 24.38 19.19 -6.08
C ALA A 256 23.96 20.67 -5.98
N THR A 257 24.68 21.45 -5.18
CA THR A 257 24.45 22.90 -5.07
C THR A 257 24.79 23.61 -6.38
N LYS A 258 25.95 23.28 -6.98
CA LYS A 258 26.41 23.90 -8.23
C LYS A 258 25.46 23.66 -9.41
N ILE A 259 24.84 22.49 -9.47
CA ILE A 259 23.87 22.14 -10.54
C ILE A 259 22.42 22.49 -10.18
N GLY A 260 22.16 23.03 -8.98
CA GLY A 260 20.85 23.50 -8.56
C GLY A 260 19.88 22.43 -8.01
N LEU A 261 20.37 21.21 -7.73
CA LEU A 261 19.54 20.17 -7.10
C LEU A 261 19.15 20.53 -5.66
N ILE A 262 20.02 21.25 -4.96
CA ILE A 262 19.80 21.73 -3.59
C ILE A 262 20.17 23.21 -3.50
N ASP A 263 19.74 23.86 -2.41
CA ASP A 263 19.98 25.29 -2.20
C ASP A 263 21.29 25.53 -1.45
N ARG A 264 21.60 24.66 -0.47
CA ARG A 264 22.89 24.65 0.25
C ARG A 264 23.12 23.34 0.96
N PHE A 265 24.29 23.21 1.57
CA PHE A 265 24.58 22.18 2.56
C PHE A 265 24.96 22.81 3.89
N GLY A 266 24.63 22.13 4.99
CA GLY A 266 24.80 22.65 6.34
C GLY A 266 24.36 21.64 7.40
N TYR A 267 24.61 21.96 8.67
CA TYR A 267 24.24 21.08 9.76
C TYR A 267 22.81 21.36 10.25
N TYR A 268 22.21 20.37 10.91
CA TYR A 268 20.84 20.48 11.41
C TYR A 268 20.69 21.55 12.48
N ASP A 269 21.71 21.81 13.30
CA ASP A 269 21.69 22.86 14.31
C ASP A 269 21.64 24.26 13.69
N ASP A 270 22.29 24.47 12.55
CA ASP A 270 22.16 25.69 11.75
C ASP A 270 20.73 25.87 11.27
N LEU A 271 20.13 24.82 10.67
CA LEU A 271 18.73 24.83 10.25
C LEU A 271 17.79 25.09 11.43
N ALA A 272 17.99 24.42 12.57
CA ALA A 272 17.18 24.65 13.76
C ALA A 272 17.28 26.11 14.22
N SER A 273 18.44 26.74 14.04
CA SER A 273 18.63 28.18 14.28
C SER A 273 17.85 29.05 13.31
N ASP A 274 17.78 28.67 12.04
CA ASP A 274 16.97 29.35 11.04
C ASP A 274 15.47 29.18 11.33
N LEU A 275 15.01 27.97 11.67
CA LEU A 275 13.62 27.68 12.02
C LEU A 275 13.15 28.43 13.26
N ARG A 276 14.03 28.65 14.24
CA ARG A 276 13.75 29.49 15.42
C ARG A 276 13.36 30.93 15.06
N LYS A 277 13.85 31.47 13.94
CA LYS A 277 13.45 32.80 13.45
C LYS A 277 11.99 32.82 13.00
N PHE A 278 11.49 31.71 12.43
CA PHE A 278 10.08 31.56 12.07
C PHE A 278 9.19 31.40 13.31
N THR A 279 9.65 30.66 14.33
CA THR A 279 8.89 30.41 15.55
C THR A 279 8.94 31.56 16.56
N GLY A 280 9.88 32.50 16.39
CA GLY A 280 10.11 33.63 17.29
C GLY A 280 10.78 33.20 18.60
N GLU A 281 11.75 32.30 18.52
CA GLU A 281 12.49 31.78 19.67
C GLU A 281 13.97 32.15 19.60
N ASP A 282 14.56 32.56 20.72
CA ASP A 282 15.98 32.93 20.77
C ASP A 282 16.90 31.74 21.09
N LYS A 283 16.37 30.69 21.71
CA LYS A 283 17.13 29.52 22.19
C LYS A 283 16.29 28.25 22.15
N PRO A 284 16.92 27.06 22.04
CA PRO A 284 16.21 25.78 22.16
C PRO A 284 15.63 25.62 23.57
N THR A 285 14.57 24.80 23.67
CA THR A 285 14.02 24.38 24.96
C THR A 285 14.59 23.01 25.36
N LYS A 286 14.20 22.48 26.52
CA LYS A 286 14.58 21.12 26.91
C LYS A 286 13.91 20.06 26.04
N GLU A 287 12.75 20.40 25.47
CA GLU A 287 11.87 19.48 24.75
C GLU A 287 12.13 19.48 23.23
N ALA A 288 12.56 20.61 22.65
CA ALA A 288 12.78 20.71 21.21
C ALA A 288 13.82 21.77 20.81
N SER A 289 14.46 21.56 19.66
CA SER A 289 15.42 22.50 19.08
C SER A 289 14.78 23.81 18.58
N PHE A 290 13.49 23.75 18.22
CA PHE A 290 12.59 24.84 17.85
C PHE A 290 11.15 24.39 18.08
N ARG A 291 10.20 25.32 18.12
CA ARG A 291 8.76 25.04 18.27
C ARG A 291 8.24 24.29 17.05
N GLN A 292 7.90 23.03 17.28
CA GLN A 292 7.47 22.12 16.23
C GLN A 292 6.29 21.27 16.70
N ILE A 293 5.57 20.73 15.73
CA ILE A 293 4.60 19.67 15.94
C ILE A 293 4.79 18.62 14.85
N ASP A 294 4.85 17.36 15.26
CA ASP A 294 4.90 16.22 14.35
C ASP A 294 3.57 16.09 13.57
N LEU A 295 3.65 15.65 12.32
CA LEU A 295 2.50 15.54 11.42
C LEU A 295 1.43 14.58 11.93
N VAL A 296 1.80 13.45 12.52
CA VAL A 296 0.86 12.46 13.05
C VAL A 296 0.19 13.01 14.30
N THR A 297 0.97 13.61 15.19
CA THR A 297 0.45 14.29 16.39
C THR A 297 -0.48 15.45 16.02
N TYR A 298 -0.15 16.23 14.99
CA TYR A 298 -1.01 17.29 14.46
C TYR A 298 -2.32 16.70 13.93
N ALA A 299 -2.24 15.55 13.24
CA ALA A 299 -3.41 14.82 12.74
C ALA A 299 -4.36 14.47 13.88
N ASP A 300 -3.88 13.78 14.93
CA ASP A 300 -4.73 13.37 16.07
C ASP A 300 -5.43 14.58 16.68
N ARG A 301 -4.69 15.68 16.92
CA ARG A 301 -5.24 16.85 17.62
C ARG A 301 -6.17 17.69 16.76
N ALA A 302 -5.88 17.83 15.46
CA ALA A 302 -6.66 18.66 14.55
C ALA A 302 -7.85 17.91 13.93
N LEU A 303 -7.82 16.57 13.92
CA LEU A 303 -8.87 15.71 13.37
C LEU A 303 -9.84 15.19 14.45
N ASP A 304 -9.36 14.87 15.66
CA ASP A 304 -10.23 14.34 16.74
C ASP A 304 -11.19 15.39 17.33
N GLY A 305 -11.02 16.67 16.97
CA GLY A 305 -11.88 17.79 17.39
C GLY A 305 -13.00 18.15 16.43
N GLU A 306 -13.13 17.48 15.28
CA GLU A 306 -14.30 17.64 14.42
C GLU A 306 -15.47 16.84 15.00
N GLU A 307 -16.19 17.44 15.95
CA GLU A 307 -17.55 17.03 16.20
C GLU A 307 -18.29 17.06 14.86
N ILE A 308 -18.73 15.89 14.38
CA ILE A 308 -19.74 15.81 13.31
C ILE A 308 -20.84 16.76 13.76
N ALA A 309 -20.97 17.89 13.04
CA ALA A 309 -21.93 18.90 13.44
C ALA A 309 -23.28 18.20 13.59
N ALA A 310 -24.01 18.46 14.69
CA ALA A 310 -25.20 17.68 15.06
C ALA A 310 -26.29 17.57 13.97
N ASN A 311 -26.18 18.36 12.89
CA ASN A 311 -27.06 18.39 11.73
C ASN A 311 -26.53 17.65 10.47
N GLN A 312 -25.32 17.09 10.49
CA GLN A 312 -24.75 16.30 9.40
C GLN A 312 -25.22 14.85 9.48
N THR A 313 -26.13 14.46 8.59
CA THR A 313 -26.70 13.09 8.52
C THR A 313 -26.31 12.32 7.27
N SER A 314 -25.72 13.00 6.29
CA SER A 314 -25.30 12.41 5.01
C SER A 314 -23.81 12.06 5.03
N LYS A 315 -23.47 10.88 4.51
CA LYS A 315 -22.11 10.33 4.57
C LYS A 315 -21.58 10.00 3.19
N ILE A 316 -20.27 10.11 3.03
CA ILE A 316 -19.53 9.48 1.93
C ILE A 316 -18.67 8.37 2.53
N ALA A 317 -18.88 7.15 2.07
CA ALA A 317 -18.09 6.00 2.52
C ALA A 317 -16.82 5.86 1.69
N VAL A 318 -15.65 5.84 2.33
CA VAL A 318 -14.37 5.49 1.69
C VAL A 318 -14.09 4.04 2.01
N VAL A 319 -14.16 3.17 1.00
CA VAL A 319 -14.00 1.73 1.14
C VAL A 319 -12.65 1.32 0.57
N TYR A 320 -11.78 0.77 1.42
CA TYR A 320 -10.44 0.37 1.03
C TYR A 320 -10.38 -1.08 0.52
N ALA A 321 -9.82 -1.25 -0.67
CA ALA A 321 -9.43 -2.53 -1.26
C ALA A 321 -7.91 -2.57 -1.40
N GLU A 322 -7.22 -2.72 -0.27
CA GLU A 322 -5.75 -2.77 -0.17
C GLU A 322 -5.26 -4.21 -0.02
N GLY A 323 -4.31 -4.61 -0.87
CA GLY A 323 -3.69 -5.94 -0.83
C GLY A 323 -4.21 -6.93 -1.88
N ALA A 324 -3.81 -8.20 -1.76
CA ALA A 324 -4.20 -9.25 -2.70
C ALA A 324 -5.70 -9.59 -2.58
N ILE A 325 -6.39 -9.81 -3.69
CA ILE A 325 -7.79 -10.27 -3.66
C ILE A 325 -7.82 -11.80 -3.49
N VAL A 326 -8.46 -12.27 -2.44
CA VAL A 326 -8.59 -13.69 -2.10
C VAL A 326 -10.05 -14.07 -1.90
N GLU A 327 -10.36 -15.36 -2.05
CA GLU A 327 -11.69 -15.88 -1.73
C GLU A 327 -11.99 -15.81 -0.22
N GLY A 328 -13.27 -15.75 0.15
CA GLY A 328 -13.71 -15.72 1.54
C GLY A 328 -13.55 -14.35 2.20
N GLU A 329 -13.45 -14.36 3.54
CA GLU A 329 -13.29 -13.17 4.37
C GLU A 329 -11.92 -12.48 4.20
N GLY A 330 -10.92 -13.23 3.73
CA GLY A 330 -9.54 -12.77 3.65
C GLY A 330 -8.86 -12.57 5.00
N GLY A 331 -7.67 -11.99 4.98
CA GLY A 331 -6.88 -11.63 6.16
C GLY A 331 -6.74 -10.11 6.30
N ILE A 332 -5.94 -9.67 7.27
CA ILE A 332 -5.67 -8.24 7.54
C ILE A 332 -5.06 -7.56 6.31
N ASP A 333 -4.08 -8.22 5.68
CA ASP A 333 -3.28 -7.65 4.58
C ASP A 333 -3.84 -7.97 3.17
N ASN A 334 -5.03 -8.58 3.09
CA ASN A 334 -5.64 -9.03 1.84
C ASN A 334 -7.11 -8.60 1.74
N VAL A 335 -7.56 -8.33 0.53
CA VAL A 335 -8.96 -8.07 0.23
C VAL A 335 -9.71 -9.40 0.17
N GLY A 336 -10.62 -9.63 1.12
CA GLY A 336 -11.53 -10.78 1.08
C GLY A 336 -12.71 -10.51 0.16
N GLY A 337 -12.93 -11.39 -0.81
CA GLY A 337 -14.05 -11.32 -1.74
C GLY A 337 -15.40 -11.19 -1.05
N ASP A 338 -15.66 -12.03 -0.05
CA ASP A 338 -16.93 -12.05 0.67
C ASP A 338 -17.06 -10.84 1.60
N ARG A 339 -16.00 -10.54 2.37
CA ARG A 339 -15.94 -9.40 3.30
C ARG A 339 -16.23 -8.07 2.61
N LEU A 340 -15.51 -7.77 1.53
CA LEU A 340 -15.68 -6.50 0.82
C LEU A 340 -17.04 -6.42 0.12
N SER A 341 -17.53 -7.55 -0.40
CA SER A 341 -18.86 -7.63 -1.02
C SER A 341 -19.99 -7.41 -0.02
N GLU A 342 -19.88 -7.97 1.19
CA GLU A 342 -20.82 -7.73 2.28
C GLU A 342 -20.78 -6.27 2.73
N GLU A 343 -19.60 -5.67 2.87
CA GLU A 343 -19.44 -4.25 3.21
C GLU A 343 -20.12 -3.35 2.18
N LEU A 344 -19.84 -3.55 0.88
CA LEU A 344 -20.49 -2.81 -0.20
C LEU A 344 -22.02 -3.01 -0.19
N ARG A 345 -22.51 -4.21 0.12
CA ARG A 345 -23.93 -4.49 0.25
C ARG A 345 -24.57 -3.71 1.41
N LYS A 346 -23.93 -3.67 2.58
CA LYS A 346 -24.38 -2.89 3.75
C LYS A 346 -24.43 -1.41 3.41
N LEU A 347 -23.34 -0.87 2.85
CA LEU A 347 -23.25 0.53 2.46
C LEU A 347 -24.25 0.89 1.37
N ARG A 348 -24.55 -0.01 0.43
CA ARG A 348 -25.55 0.19 -0.61
C ARG A 348 -26.96 0.42 -0.05
N ILE A 349 -27.33 -0.29 1.01
CA ILE A 349 -28.68 -0.20 1.61
C ILE A 349 -28.76 0.79 2.78
N ASP A 350 -27.63 1.32 3.26
CA ASP A 350 -27.61 2.40 4.24
C ASP A 350 -28.02 3.72 3.57
N GLU A 351 -29.15 4.28 3.99
CA GLU A 351 -29.71 5.54 3.49
C GLU A 351 -28.90 6.77 3.94
N SER A 352 -28.09 6.67 5.00
CA SER A 352 -27.19 7.75 5.41
C SER A 352 -26.00 7.90 4.45
N VAL A 353 -25.57 6.80 3.82
CA VAL A 353 -24.48 6.79 2.83
C VAL A 353 -24.99 7.27 1.48
N LYS A 354 -24.50 8.41 0.99
CA LYS A 354 -24.96 9.04 -0.25
C LYS A 354 -24.07 8.77 -1.45
N ALA A 355 -22.80 8.44 -1.22
CA ALA A 355 -21.87 7.99 -2.26
C ALA A 355 -20.78 7.09 -1.66
N ILE A 356 -20.12 6.32 -2.52
CA ILE A 356 -18.97 5.49 -2.16
C ILE A 356 -17.75 5.92 -2.97
N VAL A 357 -16.61 6.06 -2.29
CA VAL A 357 -15.29 6.08 -2.91
C VAL A 357 -14.64 4.73 -2.68
N LEU A 358 -14.41 3.96 -3.75
CA LEU A 358 -13.67 2.71 -3.69
C LEU A 358 -12.18 3.00 -3.93
N ARG A 359 -11.38 2.98 -2.86
CA ARG A 359 -9.93 3.16 -2.92
C ARG A 359 -9.25 1.81 -3.17
N VAL A 360 -8.75 1.61 -4.38
CA VAL A 360 -8.14 0.33 -4.81
C VAL A 360 -6.62 0.45 -4.82
N ASN A 361 -5.96 -0.33 -3.96
CA ASN A 361 -4.51 -0.52 -3.98
C ASN A 361 -4.20 -2.03 -3.97
N SER A 362 -4.50 -2.67 -5.09
CA SER A 362 -4.46 -4.11 -5.24
C SER A 362 -3.74 -4.56 -6.53
N PRO A 363 -2.79 -5.51 -6.42
CA PRO A 363 -2.23 -6.21 -7.58
C PRO A 363 -3.20 -7.24 -8.19
N GLY A 364 -4.41 -7.39 -7.64
CA GLY A 364 -5.37 -8.41 -8.03
C GLY A 364 -5.23 -9.72 -7.25
N GLY A 365 -5.75 -10.82 -7.79
CA GLY A 365 -5.79 -12.12 -7.15
C GLY A 365 -6.83 -13.07 -7.76
N GLY A 366 -7.69 -13.68 -6.94
CA GLY A 366 -8.73 -14.60 -7.39
C GLY A 366 -9.70 -13.96 -8.38
N ALA A 367 -9.95 -14.61 -9.52
CA ALA A 367 -10.84 -14.08 -10.54
C ALA A 367 -12.31 -14.15 -10.07
N THR A 368 -12.67 -15.19 -9.31
CA THR A 368 -14.02 -15.39 -8.78
C THR A 368 -14.35 -14.33 -7.73
N ALA A 369 -13.50 -14.15 -6.71
CA ALA A 369 -13.62 -13.07 -5.72
C ALA A 369 -13.71 -11.68 -6.36
N SER A 370 -12.86 -11.41 -7.36
CA SER A 370 -12.90 -10.13 -8.10
C SER A 370 -14.25 -9.93 -8.80
N ASP A 371 -14.87 -11.00 -9.29
CA ASP A 371 -16.17 -10.89 -9.95
C ASP A 371 -17.33 -10.67 -8.99
N VAL A 372 -17.29 -11.31 -7.82
CA VAL A 372 -18.27 -11.11 -6.75
C VAL A 372 -18.23 -9.65 -6.27
N ILE A 373 -17.02 -9.11 -6.06
CA ILE A 373 -16.84 -7.69 -5.68
C ILE A 373 -17.38 -6.77 -6.78
N LEU A 374 -17.00 -7.00 -8.05
CA LEU A 374 -17.50 -6.19 -9.17
C LEU A 374 -19.03 -6.22 -9.25
N ARG A 375 -19.66 -7.36 -8.97
CA ARG A 375 -21.11 -7.46 -8.94
C ARG A 375 -21.73 -6.52 -7.90
N GLU A 376 -21.19 -6.45 -6.69
CA GLU A 376 -21.67 -5.52 -5.66
C GLU A 376 -21.35 -4.05 -5.98
N VAL A 377 -20.20 -3.76 -6.61
CA VAL A 377 -19.89 -2.41 -7.14
C VAL A 377 -20.97 -1.96 -8.13
N LEU A 378 -21.33 -2.82 -9.09
CA LEU A 378 -22.35 -2.50 -10.10
C LEU A 378 -23.74 -2.33 -9.48
N LEU A 379 -24.14 -3.22 -8.57
CA LEU A 379 -25.40 -3.12 -7.84
C LEU A 379 -25.48 -1.86 -6.98
N THR A 380 -24.34 -1.38 -6.48
CA THR A 380 -24.26 -0.15 -5.69
C THR A 380 -24.37 1.07 -6.56
N LYS A 381 -23.68 1.08 -7.70
CA LYS A 381 -23.75 2.13 -8.73
C LYS A 381 -25.18 2.37 -9.25
N GLU A 382 -26.01 1.34 -9.29
CA GLU A 382 -27.44 1.48 -9.64
C GLU A 382 -28.25 2.32 -8.62
N ARG A 383 -27.74 2.51 -7.40
CA ARG A 383 -28.42 3.24 -6.32
C ARG A 383 -27.72 4.52 -5.89
N LYS A 384 -26.39 4.52 -5.85
CA LYS A 384 -25.57 5.64 -5.38
C LYS A 384 -24.26 5.73 -6.17
N PRO A 385 -23.69 6.93 -6.36
CA PRO A 385 -22.44 7.09 -7.07
C PRO A 385 -21.31 6.25 -6.44
N VAL A 386 -20.56 5.54 -7.27
CA VAL A 386 -19.35 4.80 -6.89
C VAL A 386 -18.16 5.36 -7.67
N ILE A 387 -17.32 6.14 -7.01
CA ILE A 387 -16.12 6.74 -7.58
C ILE A 387 -14.91 5.89 -7.21
N VAL A 388 -14.10 5.49 -8.18
CA VAL A 388 -12.88 4.72 -7.92
C VAL A 388 -11.69 5.65 -7.84
N SER A 389 -10.87 5.46 -6.81
CA SER A 389 -9.53 6.04 -6.68
C SER A 389 -8.52 4.92 -6.68
N MET A 390 -7.60 4.90 -7.65
CA MET A 390 -6.51 3.93 -7.70
C MET A 390 -5.29 4.47 -6.95
N GLY A 391 -4.74 3.66 -6.04
CA GLY A 391 -3.49 3.94 -5.34
C GLY A 391 -2.27 3.60 -6.19
N ASP A 392 -1.20 3.13 -5.54
CA ASP A 392 0.04 2.74 -6.25
C ASP A 392 -0.20 1.65 -7.28
N VAL A 393 -1.10 0.70 -6.98
CA VAL A 393 -1.40 -0.42 -7.87
C VAL A 393 -2.91 -0.68 -7.93
N ALA A 394 -3.50 -0.75 -9.12
CA ALA A 394 -4.87 -1.21 -9.29
C ALA A 394 -4.97 -1.99 -10.60
N ALA A 395 -4.44 -3.22 -10.58
CA ALA A 395 -4.21 -3.99 -11.79
C ALA A 395 -4.78 -5.40 -11.68
N SER A 396 -5.07 -6.00 -12.83
CA SER A 396 -5.67 -7.31 -12.97
C SER A 396 -6.99 -7.41 -12.20
N GLY A 397 -7.13 -8.25 -11.18
CA GLY A 397 -8.33 -8.28 -10.31
C GLY A 397 -8.62 -6.92 -9.67
N GLY A 398 -7.60 -6.12 -9.35
CA GLY A 398 -7.78 -4.74 -8.88
C GLY A 398 -8.41 -3.84 -9.95
N TYR A 399 -8.03 -4.02 -11.22
CA TYR A 399 -8.69 -3.33 -12.34
C TYR A 399 -10.09 -3.89 -12.61
N TRP A 400 -10.29 -5.20 -12.41
CA TRP A 400 -11.58 -5.88 -12.57
C TRP A 400 -12.64 -5.25 -11.66
N ILE A 401 -12.33 -5.07 -10.38
CA ILE A 401 -13.27 -4.43 -9.43
C ILE A 401 -13.44 -2.92 -9.71
N ALA A 402 -12.38 -2.25 -10.18
CA ALA A 402 -12.41 -0.83 -10.51
C ALA A 402 -13.25 -0.52 -11.76
N ALA A 403 -13.29 -1.43 -12.74
CA ALA A 403 -13.92 -1.19 -14.04
C ALA A 403 -15.41 -0.81 -13.95
N GLY A 404 -16.09 -1.24 -12.88
CA GLY A 404 -17.52 -0.97 -12.64
C GLY A 404 -17.85 0.45 -12.17
N GLY A 405 -16.85 1.23 -11.73
CA GLY A 405 -17.05 2.58 -11.18
C GLY A 405 -17.72 3.57 -12.16
N ASP A 406 -18.33 4.62 -11.62
CA ASP A 406 -18.86 5.77 -12.39
C ASP A 406 -17.77 6.65 -12.99
N MET A 407 -16.63 6.72 -12.30
CA MET A 407 -15.42 7.44 -12.68
C MET A 407 -14.24 6.72 -12.04
N ILE A 408 -13.11 6.65 -12.74
CA ILE A 408 -11.85 6.10 -12.26
C ILE A 408 -10.79 7.20 -12.29
N PHE A 409 -10.28 7.54 -11.11
CA PHE A 409 -9.08 8.35 -10.94
C PHE A 409 -7.86 7.45 -10.72
N ALA A 410 -6.73 7.83 -11.31
CA ALA A 410 -5.43 7.26 -11.01
C ALA A 410 -4.37 8.35 -11.03
N GLN A 411 -3.30 8.21 -10.24
CA GLN A 411 -2.14 9.08 -10.42
C GLN A 411 -1.40 8.70 -11.71
N GLU A 412 -0.62 9.62 -12.26
CA GLU A 412 0.17 9.33 -13.47
C GLU A 412 1.11 8.12 -13.27
N ASN A 413 1.60 7.92 -12.04
CA ASN A 413 2.50 6.84 -11.61
C ASN A 413 1.79 5.55 -11.16
N THR A 414 0.45 5.53 -11.09
CA THR A 414 -0.29 4.31 -10.72
C THR A 414 0.00 3.18 -11.71
N VAL A 415 0.20 1.96 -11.23
CA VAL A 415 0.31 0.76 -12.07
C VAL A 415 -1.07 0.12 -12.21
N THR A 416 -1.62 0.09 -13.42
CA THR A 416 -2.96 -0.46 -13.69
C THR A 416 -2.99 -1.34 -14.95
N GLY A 417 -4.18 -1.72 -15.42
CA GLY A 417 -4.37 -2.65 -16.52
C GLY A 417 -4.15 -4.10 -16.08
N SER A 418 -3.18 -4.78 -16.66
CA SER A 418 -2.94 -6.23 -16.53
C SER A 418 -4.20 -7.08 -16.74
N ILE A 419 -4.96 -6.70 -17.76
CA ILE A 419 -6.18 -7.40 -18.19
C ILE A 419 -5.75 -8.72 -18.85
N GLY A 420 -5.73 -9.78 -18.05
CA GLY A 420 -5.24 -11.10 -18.41
C GLY A 420 -5.26 -12.02 -17.19
N VAL A 421 -5.31 -13.32 -17.46
CA VAL A 421 -5.46 -14.37 -16.45
C VAL A 421 -4.49 -15.51 -16.69
N PHE A 422 -4.16 -16.22 -15.61
CA PHE A 422 -3.33 -17.41 -15.66
C PHE A 422 -3.80 -18.44 -14.62
N GLY A 423 -3.39 -19.68 -14.82
CA GLY A 423 -3.44 -20.75 -13.85
C GLY A 423 -2.04 -21.32 -13.62
N LEU A 424 -1.75 -21.64 -12.38
CA LEU A 424 -0.48 -22.20 -11.92
C LEU A 424 -0.78 -23.50 -11.20
N ILE A 425 -0.25 -24.61 -11.72
CA ILE A 425 -0.50 -25.95 -11.21
C ILE A 425 0.83 -26.55 -10.80
N SER A 426 1.00 -26.84 -9.52
CA SER A 426 2.20 -27.49 -9.00
C SER A 426 1.95 -28.97 -8.72
N ASN A 427 3.02 -29.76 -8.76
CA ASN A 427 2.98 -31.14 -8.29
C ASN A 427 4.26 -31.54 -7.54
N ILE A 428 4.16 -32.57 -6.72
CA ILE A 428 5.24 -33.04 -5.83
C ILE A 428 5.77 -34.43 -6.19
N GLN A 429 5.46 -34.96 -7.39
CA GLN A 429 5.73 -36.35 -7.69
C GLN A 429 7.21 -36.70 -7.55
N GLU A 430 8.06 -35.88 -8.16
CA GLU A 430 9.49 -36.14 -8.23
C GLU A 430 10.15 -36.00 -6.86
N ILE A 431 9.88 -34.90 -6.13
CA ILE A 431 10.40 -34.74 -4.76
C ILE A 431 9.96 -35.89 -3.86
N ALA A 432 8.72 -36.32 -3.97
CA ALA A 432 8.19 -37.40 -3.14
C ALA A 432 8.78 -38.76 -3.49
N ASN A 433 8.84 -39.10 -4.77
CA ASN A 433 9.45 -40.35 -5.25
C ASN A 433 10.93 -40.43 -4.84
N ASN A 434 11.66 -39.30 -4.95
CA ASN A 434 13.06 -39.20 -4.52
C ASN A 434 13.26 -39.43 -3.01
N ASN A 435 12.18 -39.34 -2.22
CA ASN A 435 12.17 -39.57 -0.77
C ASN A 435 11.40 -40.85 -0.38
N GLY A 436 11.13 -41.75 -1.32
CA GLY A 436 10.52 -43.05 -1.05
C GLY A 436 8.99 -43.03 -0.84
N PHE A 437 8.32 -41.91 -1.15
CA PHE A 437 6.86 -41.82 -1.12
C PHE A 437 6.29 -42.12 -2.51
N THR A 438 5.32 -43.03 -2.58
CA THR A 438 4.63 -43.38 -3.83
C THR A 438 3.13 -43.45 -3.59
N TRP A 439 2.33 -43.28 -4.65
CA TRP A 439 0.89 -43.39 -4.62
C TRP A 439 0.39 -44.36 -5.69
N ASP A 440 -0.55 -45.20 -5.31
CA ASP A 440 -1.33 -46.04 -6.23
C ASP A 440 -2.79 -45.52 -6.21
N VAL A 441 -3.36 -45.28 -7.38
CA VAL A 441 -4.64 -44.57 -7.53
C VAL A 441 -5.62 -45.44 -8.30
N VAL A 442 -6.71 -45.82 -7.64
CA VAL A 442 -7.85 -46.47 -8.28
C VAL A 442 -8.90 -45.41 -8.57
N LYS A 443 -9.38 -45.35 -9.82
CA LYS A 443 -10.33 -44.33 -10.26
C LYS A 443 -11.59 -44.95 -10.84
N THR A 444 -12.72 -44.32 -10.58
CA THR A 444 -14.00 -44.64 -11.23
C THR A 444 -14.14 -43.99 -12.60
N SER A 445 -13.31 -42.99 -12.90
CA SER A 445 -13.24 -42.24 -14.16
C SER A 445 -11.83 -41.68 -14.36
N GLU A 446 -11.39 -41.51 -15.61
CA GLU A 446 -10.06 -40.98 -15.95
C GLU A 446 -9.74 -39.63 -15.30
N LEU A 447 -10.75 -38.77 -15.11
CA LEU A 447 -10.59 -37.43 -14.53
C LEU A 447 -10.80 -37.37 -13.01
N ALA A 448 -11.02 -38.50 -12.34
CA ALA A 448 -11.44 -38.52 -10.93
C ALA A 448 -10.38 -37.95 -9.95
N ASP A 449 -9.11 -37.91 -10.35
CA ASP A 449 -8.00 -37.32 -9.59
C ASP A 449 -7.43 -36.06 -10.24
N MET A 450 -8.17 -35.43 -11.18
CA MET A 450 -7.68 -34.27 -11.94
C MET A 450 -7.26 -33.12 -11.04
N ASP A 451 -7.79 -32.99 -9.82
CA ASP A 451 -7.39 -31.95 -8.87
C ASP A 451 -6.19 -32.31 -7.97
N SER A 452 -5.65 -33.54 -8.08
CA SER A 452 -4.53 -34.01 -7.27
C SER A 452 -3.21 -33.31 -7.60
N ASN A 453 -2.55 -32.70 -6.61
CA ASN A 453 -1.21 -32.10 -6.78
C ASN A 453 -0.08 -33.14 -6.62
N ILE A 454 -0.38 -34.44 -6.67
CA ILE A 454 0.63 -35.49 -6.53
C ILE A 454 1.45 -35.64 -7.80
N ARG A 455 0.81 -35.58 -8.98
CA ARG A 455 1.42 -35.84 -10.30
C ARG A 455 1.21 -34.67 -11.26
N PRO A 456 2.00 -34.55 -12.35
CA PRO A 456 1.69 -33.61 -13.40
C PRO A 456 0.36 -33.96 -14.06
N LYS A 457 -0.32 -32.91 -14.53
CA LYS A 457 -1.53 -33.01 -15.34
C LYS A 457 -1.17 -33.49 -16.74
N ASN A 458 -2.00 -34.37 -17.27
CA ASN A 458 -1.90 -34.80 -18.66
C ASN A 458 -2.51 -33.75 -19.61
N ALA A 459 -2.38 -33.97 -20.93
CA ALA A 459 -2.85 -33.03 -21.94
C ALA A 459 -4.37 -32.79 -21.90
N ALA A 460 -5.18 -33.82 -21.60
CA ALA A 460 -6.64 -33.68 -21.53
C ALA A 460 -7.07 -32.84 -20.31
N GLU A 461 -6.42 -33.07 -19.16
CA GLU A 461 -6.63 -32.29 -17.93
C GLU A 461 -6.22 -30.82 -18.13
N LEU A 462 -5.05 -30.58 -18.74
CA LEU A 462 -4.60 -29.23 -19.07
C LEU A 462 -5.56 -28.51 -20.03
N ALA A 463 -6.13 -29.21 -21.00
CA ALA A 463 -7.11 -28.63 -21.93
C ALA A 463 -8.39 -28.17 -21.21
N ILE A 464 -8.81 -28.88 -20.16
CA ILE A 464 -9.96 -28.48 -19.32
C ILE A 464 -9.64 -27.18 -18.58
N TYR A 465 -8.48 -27.10 -17.93
CA TYR A 465 -8.09 -25.88 -17.23
C TYR A 465 -7.86 -24.71 -18.20
N GLN A 466 -7.25 -24.94 -19.37
CA GLN A 466 -7.05 -23.91 -20.40
C GLN A 466 -8.39 -23.33 -20.87
N LYS A 467 -9.41 -24.18 -21.08
CA LYS A 467 -10.76 -23.72 -21.43
C LYS A 467 -11.34 -22.78 -20.36
N SER A 468 -11.14 -23.09 -19.08
CA SER A 468 -11.58 -22.22 -17.97
C SER A 468 -10.85 -20.87 -17.98
N VAL A 469 -9.54 -20.87 -18.20
CA VAL A 469 -8.74 -19.64 -18.33
C VAL A 469 -9.19 -18.81 -19.55
N ASP A 470 -9.43 -19.44 -20.69
CA ASP A 470 -9.91 -18.76 -21.91
C ASP A 470 -11.29 -18.11 -21.69
N GLN A 471 -12.21 -18.82 -21.04
CA GLN A 471 -13.55 -18.31 -20.70
C GLN A 471 -13.46 -17.12 -19.73
N THR A 472 -12.58 -17.22 -18.73
CA THR A 472 -12.38 -16.14 -17.75
C THR A 472 -11.75 -14.92 -18.41
N TYR A 473 -10.78 -15.12 -19.30
CA TYR A 473 -10.17 -14.04 -20.08
C TYR A 473 -11.21 -13.31 -20.94
N GLN A 474 -12.03 -14.08 -21.67
CA GLN A 474 -13.08 -13.54 -22.51
C GLN A 474 -14.09 -12.73 -21.70
N THR A 475 -14.50 -13.26 -20.54
CA THR A 475 -15.38 -12.57 -19.58
C THR A 475 -14.76 -11.25 -19.11
N PHE A 476 -13.46 -11.24 -18.82
CA PHE A 476 -12.76 -10.02 -18.41
C PHE A 476 -12.80 -8.95 -19.52
N ILE A 477 -12.46 -9.35 -20.75
CA ILE A 477 -12.48 -8.47 -21.91
C ILE A 477 -13.88 -7.89 -22.14
N GLU A 478 -14.92 -8.72 -22.06
CA GLU A 478 -16.32 -8.29 -22.22
C GLU A 478 -16.75 -7.31 -21.13
N LYS A 479 -16.39 -7.56 -19.87
CA LYS A 479 -16.71 -6.66 -18.76
C LYS A 479 -16.01 -5.31 -18.90
N VAL A 480 -14.72 -5.30 -19.24
CA VAL A 480 -13.99 -4.05 -19.49
C VAL A 480 -14.59 -3.30 -20.67
N ALA A 481 -14.84 -3.98 -21.80
CA ALA A 481 -15.46 -3.37 -22.97
C ALA A 481 -16.81 -2.72 -22.63
N LYS A 482 -17.66 -3.45 -21.90
CA LYS A 482 -18.98 -2.99 -21.47
C LYS A 482 -18.92 -1.80 -20.52
N TYR A 483 -18.17 -1.91 -19.42
CA TYR A 483 -18.21 -0.90 -18.35
C TYR A 483 -17.34 0.32 -18.63
N ARG A 484 -16.34 0.20 -19.50
CA ARG A 484 -15.51 1.33 -19.95
C ARG A 484 -15.99 1.90 -21.30
N ASN A 485 -17.07 1.35 -21.86
CA ASN A 485 -17.59 1.73 -23.17
C ASN A 485 -16.51 1.73 -24.27
N LEU A 486 -15.71 0.67 -24.31
CA LEU A 486 -14.64 0.47 -25.28
C LEU A 486 -15.01 -0.64 -26.27
N PRO A 487 -14.68 -0.52 -27.57
CA PRO A 487 -14.81 -1.62 -28.50
C PRO A 487 -14.01 -2.84 -28.02
N GLN A 488 -14.62 -4.02 -28.06
CA GLN A 488 -13.99 -5.25 -27.57
C GLN A 488 -12.64 -5.52 -28.23
N GLU A 489 -12.51 -5.26 -29.53
CA GLU A 489 -11.24 -5.40 -30.26
C GLU A 489 -10.16 -4.44 -29.76
N LYS A 490 -10.54 -3.20 -29.39
CA LYS A 490 -9.60 -2.25 -28.75
C LYS A 490 -9.15 -2.79 -27.39
N VAL A 491 -10.06 -3.34 -26.59
CA VAL A 491 -9.71 -3.95 -25.29
C VAL A 491 -8.75 -5.12 -25.48
N LYS A 492 -8.99 -6.03 -26.45
CA LYS A 492 -8.08 -7.14 -26.75
C LYS A 492 -6.67 -6.68 -27.10
N GLN A 493 -6.53 -5.57 -27.84
CA GLN A 493 -5.23 -5.00 -28.24
C GLN A 493 -4.46 -4.39 -27.06
N ILE A 494 -5.15 -3.67 -26.17
CA ILE A 494 -4.51 -3.02 -25.01
C ILE A 494 -4.41 -3.93 -23.78
N ALA A 495 -5.01 -5.12 -23.84
CA ALA A 495 -4.99 -6.15 -22.80
C ALA A 495 -3.74 -7.06 -22.91
N GLN A 496 -3.93 -8.35 -23.20
CA GLN A 496 -2.87 -9.37 -23.23
C GLN A 496 -2.07 -9.51 -21.91
N GLY A 497 -2.66 -9.12 -20.79
CA GLY A 497 -2.00 -9.12 -19.48
C GLY A 497 -1.04 -7.95 -19.23
N ARG A 498 -0.97 -6.98 -20.14
CA ARG A 498 -0.03 -5.86 -20.10
C ARG A 498 -0.35 -4.85 -19.01
N VAL A 499 0.67 -4.41 -18.29
CA VAL A 499 0.61 -3.31 -17.32
C VAL A 499 0.75 -1.95 -18.00
N TRP A 500 0.10 -0.94 -17.43
CA TRP A 500 0.15 0.44 -17.89
C TRP A 500 0.37 1.40 -16.72
N SER A 501 1.10 2.49 -16.96
CA SER A 501 1.09 3.65 -16.07
C SER A 501 -0.30 4.30 -16.10
N GLY A 502 -0.70 5.00 -15.05
CA GLY A 502 -1.98 5.71 -15.00
C GLY A 502 -2.08 6.77 -16.11
N LYS A 503 -0.95 7.40 -16.44
CA LYS A 503 -0.82 8.31 -17.60
C LYS A 503 -1.21 7.66 -18.92
N GLU A 504 -0.67 6.48 -19.22
CA GLU A 504 -1.04 5.76 -20.45
C GLU A 504 -2.45 5.17 -20.36
N ALA A 505 -2.88 4.72 -19.19
CA ALA A 505 -4.21 4.17 -18.96
C ALA A 505 -5.34 5.18 -19.27
N VAL A 506 -5.12 6.47 -18.98
CA VAL A 506 -6.03 7.55 -19.41
C VAL A 506 -6.07 7.66 -20.94
N LYS A 507 -4.92 7.69 -21.61
CA LYS A 507 -4.84 7.83 -23.07
C LYS A 507 -5.56 6.71 -23.81
N ILE A 508 -5.47 5.48 -23.31
CA ILE A 508 -6.11 4.31 -23.92
C ILE A 508 -7.57 4.12 -23.49
N GLY A 509 -8.05 4.88 -22.50
CA GLY A 509 -9.44 4.89 -22.01
C GLY A 509 -9.75 3.85 -20.92
N LEU A 510 -8.74 3.26 -20.29
CA LEU A 510 -8.93 2.38 -19.14
C LEU A 510 -9.22 3.15 -17.85
N VAL A 511 -8.69 4.38 -17.72
CA VAL A 511 -8.90 5.32 -16.61
C VAL A 511 -9.52 6.60 -17.17
N ASP A 512 -10.36 7.29 -16.38
CA ASP A 512 -11.04 8.49 -16.85
C ASP A 512 -10.19 9.75 -16.70
N ARG A 513 -9.53 9.92 -15.54
CA ARG A 513 -8.80 11.15 -15.20
C ARG A 513 -7.59 10.88 -14.33
N ILE A 514 -6.60 11.77 -14.45
CA ILE A 514 -5.54 11.89 -13.46
C ILE A 514 -6.11 12.50 -12.18
N GLY A 515 -5.83 11.88 -11.03
CA GLY A 515 -6.27 12.32 -9.72
C GLY A 515 -6.05 11.26 -8.65
N GLY A 516 -6.46 11.56 -7.42
CA GLY A 516 -6.27 10.68 -6.26
C GLY A 516 -7.51 10.56 -5.39
N LEU A 517 -7.30 10.20 -4.13
CA LEU A 517 -8.34 10.03 -3.11
C LEU A 517 -9.17 11.30 -2.92
N GLU A 518 -8.54 12.46 -2.75
CA GLU A 518 -9.25 13.74 -2.59
C GLU A 518 -10.12 14.09 -3.82
N SER A 519 -9.61 13.81 -5.03
CA SER A 519 -10.37 14.05 -6.27
C SER A 519 -11.60 13.15 -6.35
N ALA A 520 -11.46 11.90 -5.93
CA ALA A 520 -12.57 10.95 -5.88
C ALA A 520 -13.63 11.34 -4.85
N ILE A 521 -13.20 11.78 -3.66
CA ILE A 521 -14.09 12.27 -2.59
C ILE A 521 -14.85 13.52 -3.05
N ALA A 522 -14.15 14.49 -3.65
CA ALA A 522 -14.78 15.71 -4.16
C ALA A 522 -15.85 15.40 -5.23
N LEU A 523 -15.54 14.50 -6.18
CA LEU A 523 -16.51 14.09 -7.19
C LEU A 523 -17.67 13.27 -6.60
N ALA A 524 -17.42 12.45 -5.58
CA ALA A 524 -18.48 11.72 -4.89
C ALA A 524 -19.48 12.68 -4.22
N ALA A 525 -18.97 13.73 -3.55
CA ALA A 525 -19.79 14.77 -2.94
C ALA A 525 -20.60 15.57 -3.98
N GLU A 526 -19.96 15.91 -5.11
CA GLU A 526 -20.60 16.59 -6.23
C GLU A 526 -21.73 15.75 -6.83
N LYS A 527 -21.46 14.49 -7.18
CA LYS A 527 -22.47 13.59 -7.78
C LYS A 527 -23.62 13.27 -6.85
N ALA A 528 -23.38 13.22 -5.54
CA ALA A 528 -24.42 13.04 -4.54
C ALA A 528 -25.10 14.35 -4.11
N GLN A 529 -24.72 15.49 -4.69
CA GLN A 529 -25.33 16.81 -4.46
C GLN A 529 -25.32 17.23 -2.98
N LEU A 530 -24.25 16.94 -2.25
CA LEU A 530 -24.20 17.09 -0.79
C LEU A 530 -23.81 18.49 -0.29
N GLY A 531 -23.32 19.37 -1.18
CA GLY A 531 -22.77 20.66 -0.78
C GLY A 531 -21.70 20.50 0.30
N ASN A 532 -21.86 21.18 1.44
CA ASN A 532 -20.95 21.11 2.58
C ASN A 532 -21.51 20.35 3.79
N ASN A 533 -22.70 19.73 3.67
CA ASN A 533 -23.39 19.09 4.81
C ASN A 533 -23.23 17.56 4.78
N TRP A 534 -22.00 17.09 4.91
CA TRP A 534 -21.67 15.67 4.90
C TRP A 534 -20.36 15.42 5.65
N PHE A 535 -20.12 14.15 6.01
CA PHE A 535 -18.85 13.69 6.58
C PHE A 535 -18.35 12.40 5.91
N LEU A 536 -17.07 12.11 6.10
CA LEU A 536 -16.42 10.90 5.62
C LEU A 536 -16.49 9.80 6.67
N GLU A 537 -16.74 8.58 6.22
CA GLU A 537 -16.63 7.39 7.05
C GLU A 537 -15.77 6.35 6.31
N GLU A 538 -14.72 5.85 6.95
CA GLU A 538 -13.74 4.93 6.34
C GLU A 538 -14.06 3.46 6.67
N TYR A 539 -13.87 2.55 5.71
CA TYR A 539 -14.17 1.13 5.86
C TYR A 539 -12.99 0.24 5.46
N PRO A 540 -12.68 -0.81 6.25
CA PRO A 540 -13.46 -1.33 7.38
C PRO A 540 -13.40 -0.45 8.64
N GLN A 541 -14.51 -0.39 9.38
CA GLN A 541 -14.56 0.27 10.69
C GLN A 541 -13.67 -0.49 11.69
N GLN A 542 -12.82 0.23 12.43
CA GLN A 542 -12.04 -0.35 13.51
C GLN A 542 -12.68 -0.09 14.87
N ASN A 543 -12.46 -1.01 15.81
CA ASN A 543 -12.79 -0.78 17.21
C ASN A 543 -11.67 0.07 17.86
N PRO A 544 -11.93 1.34 18.24
CA PRO A 544 -10.89 2.24 18.76
C PRO A 544 -10.24 1.75 20.06
N PHE A 545 -10.90 0.87 20.80
CA PHE A 545 -10.37 0.29 22.04
C PHE A 545 -9.28 -0.76 21.77
N GLU A 546 -9.50 -1.60 20.75
CA GLU A 546 -8.55 -2.66 20.40
C GLU A 546 -7.28 -2.10 19.76
N SER A 547 -7.42 -1.05 18.93
CA SER A 547 -6.28 -0.41 18.27
C SER A 547 -5.32 0.25 19.27
N LYS A 548 -5.84 1.05 20.22
CA LYS A 548 -5.00 1.76 21.21
C LYS A 548 -4.22 0.84 22.15
N ILE A 549 -4.83 -0.24 22.63
CA ILE A 549 -4.15 -1.22 23.50
C ILE A 549 -3.02 -1.91 22.76
N LEU A 550 -3.24 -2.20 21.48
CA LEU A 550 -2.31 -2.93 20.66
C LEU A 550 -1.12 -2.06 20.24
N GLU A 551 -1.34 -0.79 19.95
CA GLU A 551 -0.30 0.22 19.70
C GLU A 551 0.67 0.37 20.89
N GLU A 552 0.17 0.39 22.13
CA GLU A 552 1.02 0.46 23.33
C GLU A 552 1.86 -0.82 23.55
N LEU A 553 1.32 -2.00 23.21
CA LEU A 553 2.04 -3.27 23.29
C LEU A 553 3.15 -3.42 22.23
N LEU A 554 3.10 -2.61 21.16
CA LEU A 554 3.93 -2.72 19.96
C LEU A 554 5.23 -1.91 19.98
N LYS A 555 5.50 -1.11 21.01
CA LYS A 555 6.63 -0.15 21.09
C LYS A 555 8.04 -0.78 21.13
N SER A 556 8.25 -2.03 20.72
CA SER A 556 9.60 -2.63 20.61
C SER A 556 10.06 -2.72 19.15
N GLN A 557 11.05 -1.91 18.78
CA GLN A 557 11.75 -2.04 17.49
C GLN A 557 12.88 -3.09 17.57
N THR A 558 12.95 -3.97 16.58
CA THR A 558 14.17 -4.72 16.27
C THR A 558 14.69 -4.28 14.90
N LYS A 559 15.99 -3.98 14.82
CA LYS A 559 16.66 -3.70 13.54
C LYS A 559 16.87 -5.04 12.82
N SER A 560 16.36 -5.14 11.59
CA SER A 560 16.62 -6.26 10.68
C SER A 560 18.02 -6.12 10.06
N ASP A 561 18.81 -7.18 10.06
CA ASP A 561 20.03 -7.27 9.27
C ASP A 561 19.72 -7.64 7.79
N PRO A 562 20.69 -7.52 6.86
CA PRO A 562 20.48 -7.78 5.43
C PRO A 562 20.10 -9.22 5.08
N LEU A 563 20.58 -10.23 5.83
CA LEU A 563 20.21 -11.63 5.58
C LEU A 563 18.78 -11.89 6.03
N THR A 564 18.38 -11.32 7.17
CA THR A 564 16.98 -11.35 7.61
C THR A 564 16.05 -10.66 6.62
N ALA A 565 16.48 -9.56 5.98
CA ALA A 565 15.70 -8.91 4.92
C ALA A 565 15.52 -9.78 3.67
N GLN A 566 16.57 -10.49 3.23
CA GLN A 566 16.46 -11.44 2.11
C GLN A 566 15.58 -12.65 2.45
N LEU A 567 15.69 -13.19 3.68
CA LEU A 567 14.81 -14.26 4.15
C LEU A 567 13.35 -13.78 4.22
N ALA A 568 13.10 -12.54 4.64
CA ALA A 568 11.78 -11.95 4.65
C ALA A 568 11.19 -11.81 3.23
N GLN A 569 12.00 -11.46 2.22
CA GLN A 569 11.55 -11.47 0.83
C GLN A 569 11.10 -12.87 0.38
N ILE A 570 11.89 -13.91 0.69
CA ILE A 570 11.51 -15.30 0.39
C ILE A 570 10.21 -15.69 1.11
N GLN A 571 10.07 -15.35 2.40
CA GLN A 571 8.85 -15.60 3.16
C GLN A 571 7.64 -14.88 2.56
N GLN A 572 7.81 -13.65 2.09
CA GLN A 572 6.74 -12.88 1.44
C GLN A 572 6.32 -13.55 0.12
N GLU A 573 7.27 -14.04 -0.68
CA GLU A 573 7.00 -14.80 -1.91
C GLU A 573 6.27 -16.12 -1.63
N VAL A 574 6.61 -16.82 -0.54
CA VAL A 574 5.87 -18.02 -0.09
C VAL A 574 4.45 -17.66 0.36
N THR A 575 4.27 -16.51 1.02
CA THR A 575 2.95 -16.05 1.48
C THR A 575 2.03 -15.74 0.29
N ILE A 576 2.56 -15.27 -0.84
CA ILE A 576 1.76 -15.06 -2.07
C ILE A 576 1.09 -16.37 -2.51
N LEU A 577 1.80 -17.51 -2.43
CA LEU A 577 1.24 -18.81 -2.81
C LEU A 577 0.06 -19.23 -1.92
N GLN A 578 0.04 -18.80 -0.65
CA GLN A 578 -1.08 -19.06 0.26
C GLN A 578 -2.36 -18.32 -0.17
N GLY A 579 -2.22 -17.21 -0.90
CA GLY A 579 -3.34 -16.45 -1.47
C GLY A 579 -3.92 -17.03 -2.76
N PHE A 580 -3.32 -18.10 -3.33
CA PHE A 580 -3.83 -18.74 -4.54
C PHE A 580 -4.93 -19.75 -4.21
N ASN A 581 -6.10 -19.24 -3.83
CA ASN A 581 -7.24 -20.04 -3.35
C ASN A 581 -8.50 -19.97 -4.24
N ASP A 582 -8.42 -19.40 -5.44
CA ASP A 582 -9.54 -19.37 -6.41
C ASP A 582 -10.02 -20.81 -6.73
N PRO A 583 -11.34 -21.10 -6.64
CA PRO A 583 -11.87 -22.45 -6.80
C PRO A 583 -11.65 -23.02 -8.21
N ASN A 584 -11.53 -22.15 -9.21
CA ASN A 584 -11.26 -22.53 -10.59
C ASN A 584 -9.76 -22.55 -10.92
N LYS A 585 -8.89 -22.23 -9.94
CA LYS A 585 -7.43 -22.08 -10.11
C LYS A 585 -7.06 -21.03 -11.17
N VAL A 586 -7.92 -20.02 -11.35
CA VAL A 586 -7.72 -18.93 -12.32
C VAL A 586 -7.49 -17.62 -11.57
N TYR A 587 -6.38 -16.95 -11.89
CA TYR A 587 -5.95 -15.75 -11.19
C TYR A 587 -5.80 -14.58 -12.14
N ALA A 588 -6.37 -13.45 -11.75
CA ALA A 588 -6.14 -12.13 -12.33
C ALA A 588 -5.24 -11.34 -11.38
N ARG A 589 -3.91 -11.57 -11.45
CA ARG A 589 -2.93 -10.90 -10.58
C ARG A 589 -1.73 -10.36 -11.35
N LEU A 590 -1.12 -9.26 -10.89
CA LEU A 590 0.17 -8.77 -11.36
C LEU A 590 1.33 -9.75 -11.09
N PRO A 591 2.46 -9.60 -11.81
CA PRO A 591 3.69 -10.32 -11.49
C PRO A 591 4.27 -9.88 -10.14
N PHE A 592 3.97 -10.67 -9.10
CA PHE A 592 4.54 -10.61 -7.74
C PHE A 592 4.51 -9.22 -7.10
N ASN A 593 5.20 -9.05 -5.97
CA ASN A 593 5.41 -7.74 -5.37
C ASN A 593 6.32 -6.93 -6.30
N PHE A 594 5.73 -6.37 -7.36
CA PHE A 594 6.44 -5.52 -8.30
C PHE A 594 7.01 -4.33 -7.53
N GLN A 595 8.30 -4.39 -7.24
CA GLN A 595 9.05 -3.31 -6.61
C GLN A 595 9.83 -2.59 -7.71
N ILE A 596 9.58 -1.29 -7.78
CA ILE A 596 10.47 -0.34 -8.44
C ILE A 596 11.46 0.04 -7.36
N ASP A 597 12.73 -0.32 -7.53
CA ASP A 597 13.80 0.18 -6.68
C ASP A 597 14.11 1.61 -7.13
#